data_AF-A0A429HN82-F1
#
_entry.id   AF-A0A429HN82-F1
#
_cell.length_a   1.000
_cell.length_b   1.000
_cell.length_c   1.000
_cell.angle_alpha   90.00
_cell.angle_beta   90.00
_cell.angle_gamma   90.00
#
_symmetry.space_group_name_H-M   'P 1'
#
loop_
_entity.id
_entity.type
_entity.pdbx_description
1 polymer ?
#
loop_
_entity_poly.entity_id
_entity_poly.type
_entity_poly.pdbx_seq_one_letter_code
_entity_poly.pdbx_strand_id
1 'polypeptide(L)'
;MAEFARFLRGLTRLLDETAGWYAVFTLRDPEGMRACLDGTDVPPWDVVESLLHDLAGRRGEYAVRTAGPRARRLHEEAVAAYDARPGAPARLGDRLDMMLRERQYAALRERELRAALLAAAGGPDAARLADELAWARDDHVRSGARARELQGRLDALASAAVSRRFPGGGTGPYEREPDAGSAPRTSGTPVA
;
A
#
# COMPACT_ATOMS: atom_id res chain seq x y z
N MET A 1 -13.60 0.22 5.57
CA MET A 1 -13.36 1.65 5.92
C MET A 1 -13.60 1.95 7.40
N ALA A 2 -14.83 1.94 7.91
CA ALA A 2 -15.12 2.36 9.30
C ALA A 2 -14.36 1.56 10.37
N GLU A 3 -14.18 0.25 10.17
CA GLU A 3 -13.40 -0.59 11.08
C GLU A 3 -11.93 -0.19 11.13
N PHE A 4 -11.31 0.04 9.97
CA PHE A 4 -9.92 0.50 9.89
C PHE A 4 -9.75 1.88 10.52
N ALA A 5 -10.66 2.83 10.25
CA ALA A 5 -10.63 4.15 10.88
C ALA A 5 -10.75 4.07 12.41
N ARG A 6 -11.63 3.19 12.93
CA ARG A 6 -11.72 2.93 14.37
C ARG A 6 -10.45 2.32 14.95
N PHE A 7 -9.82 1.39 14.22
CA PHE A 7 -8.52 0.84 14.60
C PHE A 7 -7.44 1.94 14.65
N LEU A 8 -7.36 2.79 13.63
CA LEU A 8 -6.39 3.87 13.53
C LEU A 8 -6.58 4.93 14.64
N ARG A 9 -7.82 5.29 14.98
CA ARG A 9 -8.12 6.14 16.15
C ARG A 9 -7.71 5.47 17.47
N GLY A 10 -7.89 4.15 17.58
CA GLY A 10 -7.42 3.38 18.74
C GLY A 10 -5.90 3.39 18.86
N LEU A 11 -5.20 3.22 17.73
CA LEU A 11 -3.73 3.26 17.65
C LEU A 11 -3.19 4.63 18.05
N THR A 12 -3.68 5.71 17.43
CA THR A 12 -3.18 7.09 17.66
C THR A 12 -3.40 7.58 19.08
N ARG A 13 -4.47 7.18 19.77
CA ARG A 13 -4.65 7.45 21.22
C ARG A 13 -3.55 6.83 22.10
N LEU A 14 -2.85 5.81 21.59
CA LEU A 14 -1.73 5.18 22.26
C LEU A 14 -0.39 5.77 21.82
N LEU A 15 -0.36 6.85 21.05
CA LEU A 15 0.87 7.53 20.64
C LEU A 15 1.04 8.86 21.40
N ASP A 16 2.19 9.50 21.21
CA ASP A 16 2.44 10.87 21.66
C ASP A 16 2.11 11.81 20.50
N GLU A 17 1.30 12.84 20.75
CA GLU A 17 0.93 13.82 19.72
C GLU A 17 1.99 14.92 19.51
N THR A 18 2.98 14.98 20.40
CA THR A 18 4.05 15.99 20.39
C THR A 18 5.39 15.44 19.91
N ALA A 19 5.51 14.12 19.75
CA ALA A 19 6.74 13.44 19.35
C ALA A 19 6.47 12.26 18.39
N GLY A 20 7.53 11.76 17.75
CA GLY A 20 7.46 10.64 16.82
C GLY A 20 6.83 11.00 15.47
N TRP A 21 6.61 9.98 14.64
CA TRP A 21 6.05 10.16 13.31
C TRP A 21 4.60 10.66 13.32
N TYR A 22 3.81 10.29 14.34
CA TYR A 22 2.43 10.77 14.46
C TYR A 22 2.36 12.30 14.55
N ALA A 23 3.22 12.91 15.37
CA ALA A 23 3.33 14.37 15.46
C ALA A 23 3.78 14.98 14.12
N VAL A 24 4.79 14.39 13.46
CA VAL A 24 5.32 14.86 12.17
C VAL A 24 4.23 14.87 11.09
N PHE A 25 3.47 13.77 10.95
CA PHE A 25 2.41 13.70 9.93
C PHE A 25 1.26 14.65 10.23
N THR A 26 0.87 14.79 11.50
CA THR A 26 -0.20 15.70 11.90
C THR A 26 0.19 17.16 11.66
N LEU A 27 1.47 17.50 11.87
CA LEU A 27 1.98 18.84 11.61
C LEU A 27 2.08 19.14 10.11
N ARG A 28 2.55 18.19 9.30
CA ARG A 28 2.73 18.38 7.85
C ARG A 28 1.42 18.38 7.08
N ASP A 29 0.48 17.52 7.44
CA ASP A 29 -0.80 17.35 6.75
C ASP A 29 -1.93 17.06 7.76
N PRO A 30 -2.38 18.09 8.51
CA PRO A 30 -3.41 17.92 9.53
C PRO A 30 -4.75 17.50 8.92
N GLU A 31 -5.06 17.96 7.71
CA GLU A 31 -6.31 17.64 7.03
C GLU A 31 -6.31 16.20 6.51
N GLY A 32 -5.24 15.75 5.87
CA GLY A 32 -5.09 14.36 5.42
C GLY A 32 -5.08 13.39 6.58
N MET A 33 -4.39 13.70 7.69
CA MET A 33 -4.44 12.88 8.90
C MET A 33 -5.87 12.80 9.46
N ARG A 34 -6.59 13.93 9.53
CA ARG A 34 -8.00 13.94 9.96
C ARG A 34 -8.89 13.11 9.05
N ALA A 35 -8.76 13.25 7.73
CA ALA A 35 -9.53 12.46 6.76
C ALA A 35 -9.30 10.94 6.92
N CYS A 36 -8.07 10.54 7.20
CA CYS A 36 -7.73 9.14 7.51
C CYS A 36 -8.39 8.66 8.80
N LEU A 37 -8.35 9.48 9.86
CA LEU A 37 -8.96 9.16 11.16
C LEU A 37 -10.49 9.15 11.11
N ASP A 38 -11.10 9.97 10.25
CA ASP A 38 -12.55 10.00 10.01
C ASP A 38 -13.00 8.86 9.09
N GLY A 39 -12.07 8.21 8.40
CA GLY A 39 -12.33 7.12 7.45
C GLY A 39 -12.88 7.60 6.10
N THR A 40 -12.70 8.89 5.78
CA THR A 40 -13.05 9.46 4.48
C THR A 40 -11.97 9.19 3.44
N ASP A 41 -10.70 9.06 3.87
CA ASP A 41 -9.55 8.62 3.08
C ASP A 41 -8.85 7.41 3.71
N VAL A 42 -7.93 6.79 2.96
CA VAL A 42 -7.05 5.71 3.45
C VAL A 42 -5.60 6.20 3.44
N PRO A 43 -4.91 6.21 4.59
CA PRO A 43 -3.49 6.56 4.64
C PRO A 43 -2.66 5.55 3.83
N PRO A 44 -1.56 5.99 3.20
CA PRO A 44 -0.57 5.08 2.64
C PRO A 44 -0.03 4.09 3.69
N TRP A 45 0.39 2.92 3.25
CA TRP A 45 0.90 1.89 4.16
C TRP A 45 2.15 2.34 4.94
N ASP A 46 3.04 3.13 4.32
CA ASP A 46 4.25 3.66 4.98
C ASP A 46 3.94 4.53 6.21
N VAL A 47 2.79 5.22 6.19
CA VAL A 47 2.28 5.99 7.33
C VAL A 47 1.87 5.04 8.45
N VAL A 48 1.11 3.97 8.14
CA VAL A 48 0.68 2.97 9.12
C VAL A 48 1.88 2.27 9.76
N GLU A 49 2.90 1.91 8.96
CA GLU A 49 4.15 1.32 9.46
C GLU A 49 4.88 2.26 10.42
N SER A 50 4.92 3.55 10.11
CA SER A 50 5.55 4.56 10.96
C SER A 50 4.80 4.74 12.29
N LEU A 51 3.46 4.70 12.27
CA LEU A 51 2.66 4.74 13.50
C LEU A 51 2.81 3.46 14.34
N LEU A 52 2.99 2.30 13.70
CA LEU A 52 3.34 1.06 14.41
C LEU A 52 4.74 1.12 15.01
N HIS A 53 5.69 1.77 14.33
CA HIS A 53 7.03 2.02 14.89
C HIS A 53 6.96 2.93 16.13
N ASP A 54 6.20 4.02 16.08
CA ASP A 54 5.96 4.87 17.26
C ASP A 54 5.33 4.06 18.41
N LEU A 55 4.37 3.17 18.10
CA LEU A 55 3.77 2.28 19.10
C LEU A 55 4.83 1.37 19.74
N ALA A 56 5.76 0.82 18.95
CA ALA A 56 6.86 -0.01 19.46
C ALA A 56 7.70 0.77 20.47
N GLY A 57 8.05 2.02 20.15
CA GLY A 57 8.80 2.91 21.03
C GLY A 57 8.11 3.17 22.37
N ARG A 58 6.76 3.19 22.40
CA ARG A 58 5.99 3.47 23.63
C ARG A 58 5.53 2.24 24.41
N ARG A 59 5.24 1.13 23.73
CA ARG A 59 4.58 -0.06 24.30
C ARG A 59 5.37 -1.35 24.12
N GLY A 60 6.54 -1.26 23.48
CA GLY A 60 7.41 -2.39 23.17
C GLY A 60 6.97 -3.20 21.96
N GLU A 61 7.90 -4.02 21.46
CA GLU A 61 7.74 -4.84 20.24
C GLU A 61 6.58 -5.83 20.30
N TYR A 62 6.18 -6.28 21.49
CA TYR A 62 5.03 -7.18 21.65
C TYR A 62 3.74 -6.53 21.15
N ALA A 63 3.54 -5.23 21.42
CA ALA A 63 2.34 -4.51 20.99
C ALA A 63 2.22 -4.47 19.46
N VAL A 64 3.34 -4.29 18.76
CA VAL A 64 3.38 -4.27 17.28
C VAL A 64 3.14 -5.65 16.70
N ARG A 65 3.73 -6.70 17.29
CA ARG A 65 3.48 -8.09 16.83
C ARG A 65 1.99 -8.47 16.86
N THR A 66 1.25 -7.94 17.83
CA THR A 66 -0.21 -8.16 17.90
C THR A 66 -0.98 -7.20 16.98
N ALA A 67 -0.61 -5.93 16.92
CA ALA A 67 -1.34 -4.91 16.16
C ALA A 67 -1.07 -4.96 14.65
N GLY A 68 0.15 -5.28 14.23
CA GLY A 68 0.63 -5.22 12.84
C GLY A 68 -0.17 -6.09 11.85
N PRO A 69 -0.32 -7.41 12.10
CA PRO A 69 -1.12 -8.26 11.20
C PRO A 69 -2.56 -7.79 11.07
N ARG A 70 -3.15 -7.31 12.18
CA ARG A 70 -4.50 -6.74 12.17
C ARG A 70 -4.55 -5.44 11.37
N ALA A 71 -3.58 -4.55 11.55
CA ALA A 71 -3.47 -3.30 10.81
C ALA A 71 -3.40 -3.56 9.30
N ARG A 72 -2.58 -4.53 8.88
CA ARG A 72 -2.40 -4.90 7.48
C ARG A 72 -3.70 -5.38 6.85
N ARG A 73 -4.37 -6.36 7.47
CA ARG A 73 -5.65 -6.87 6.98
C ARG A 73 -6.70 -5.76 6.84
N LEU A 74 -6.86 -4.95 7.88
CA LEU A 74 -7.86 -3.87 7.88
C LEU A 74 -7.52 -2.77 6.86
N HIS A 75 -6.24 -2.49 6.64
CA HIS A 75 -5.78 -1.55 5.61
C HIS A 75 -6.12 -2.06 4.21
N GLU A 76 -5.83 -3.32 3.90
CA GLU A 76 -6.16 -3.93 2.61
C GLU A 76 -7.68 -3.92 2.33
N GLU A 77 -8.49 -4.28 3.32
CA GLU A 77 -9.96 -4.18 3.23
C GLU A 77 -10.44 -2.72 3.03
N ALA A 78 -9.79 -1.75 3.68
CA ALA A 78 -10.09 -0.34 3.53
C ALA A 78 -9.71 0.18 2.12
N VAL A 79 -8.51 -0.14 1.64
CA VAL A 79 -8.05 0.18 0.27
C VAL A 79 -9.02 -0.37 -0.76
N ALA A 80 -9.38 -1.66 -0.67
CA ALA A 80 -10.32 -2.28 -1.60
C ALA A 80 -11.69 -1.57 -1.62
N ALA A 81 -12.23 -1.23 -0.44
CA ALA A 81 -13.49 -0.50 -0.33
C ALA A 81 -13.40 0.95 -0.86
N TYR A 82 -12.25 1.61 -0.70
CA TYR A 82 -12.01 2.95 -1.20
C TYR A 82 -11.85 2.98 -2.73
N ASP A 83 -11.18 1.98 -3.29
CA ASP A 83 -10.92 1.86 -4.73
C ASP A 83 -12.13 1.33 -5.51
N ALA A 84 -13.10 0.70 -4.82
CA ALA A 84 -14.40 0.37 -5.41
C ALA A 84 -15.29 1.59 -5.70
N ARG A 85 -14.94 2.79 -5.19
CA ARG A 85 -15.72 4.01 -5.41
C ARG A 85 -15.60 4.49 -6.89
N PRO A 86 -16.65 5.12 -7.44
CA PRO A 86 -16.57 5.72 -8.77
C PRO A 86 -15.39 6.69 -8.92
N GLY A 87 -14.80 6.72 -10.12
CA GLY A 87 -13.66 7.60 -10.43
C GLY A 87 -12.33 7.20 -9.77
N ALA A 88 -12.23 6.00 -9.19
CA ALA A 88 -10.98 5.54 -8.57
C ALA A 88 -9.76 5.57 -9.49
N PRO A 89 -9.81 5.10 -10.76
CA PRO A 89 -8.63 5.12 -11.62
C PRO A 89 -8.07 6.53 -11.85
N ALA A 90 -8.93 7.52 -12.11
CA ALA A 90 -8.51 8.91 -12.33
C ALA A 90 -7.88 9.49 -11.04
N ARG A 91 -8.57 9.37 -9.90
CA ARG A 91 -8.06 9.84 -8.60
C ARG A 91 -6.73 9.22 -8.22
N LEU A 92 -6.55 7.91 -8.46
CA LEU A 92 -5.30 7.22 -8.19
C LEU A 92 -4.18 7.65 -9.13
N GLY A 93 -4.50 7.87 -10.42
CA GLY A 93 -3.57 8.44 -11.40
C GLY A 93 -3.08 9.83 -11.00
N ASP A 94 -3.99 10.73 -10.64
CA ASP A 94 -3.64 12.09 -10.20
C ASP A 94 -2.71 12.07 -8.97
N ARG A 95 -3.02 11.19 -8.00
CA ARG A 95 -2.16 11.00 -6.81
C ARG A 95 -0.81 10.41 -7.18
N LEU A 96 -0.76 9.46 -8.12
CA LEU A 96 0.49 8.85 -8.57
C LEU A 96 1.39 9.90 -9.24
N ASP A 97 0.83 10.70 -10.14
CA ASP A 97 1.56 11.79 -10.81
C ASP A 97 2.11 12.80 -9.81
N MET A 98 1.34 13.14 -8.77
CA MET A 98 1.81 13.97 -7.66
C MET A 98 2.99 13.33 -6.92
N MET A 99 2.88 12.06 -6.52
CA MET A 99 3.96 11.33 -5.83
C MET A 99 5.22 11.21 -6.69
N LEU A 100 5.08 11.02 -8.01
CA LEU A 100 6.23 10.96 -8.92
C LEU A 100 6.95 12.31 -9.02
N ARG A 101 6.22 13.43 -9.05
CA ARG A 101 6.81 14.77 -9.00
C ARG A 101 7.51 15.03 -7.66
N GLU A 102 6.86 14.70 -6.54
CA GLU A 102 7.46 14.82 -5.21
C GLU A 102 8.74 14.00 -5.08
N ARG A 103 8.73 12.77 -5.61
CA ARG A 103 9.91 11.90 -5.62
C ARG A 103 11.07 12.51 -6.39
N GLN A 104 10.80 13.09 -7.57
CA GLN A 104 11.82 13.77 -8.38
C GLN A 104 12.37 15.00 -7.64
N TYR A 105 11.49 15.80 -7.02
CA TYR A 105 11.88 16.94 -6.22
C TYR A 105 12.76 16.53 -5.03
N ALA A 106 12.35 15.53 -4.25
CA ALA A 106 13.11 15.04 -3.12
C ALA A 106 14.49 14.50 -3.54
N ALA A 107 14.57 13.78 -4.67
CA ALA A 107 15.83 13.29 -5.22
C ALA A 107 16.77 14.43 -5.66
N LEU A 108 16.22 15.50 -6.25
CA LEU A 108 17.00 16.70 -6.60
C LEU A 108 17.51 17.39 -5.33
N ARG A 109 16.62 17.63 -4.36
CA ARG A 109 16.95 18.26 -3.09
C ARG A 109 18.02 17.48 -2.32
N GLU A 110 17.95 16.15 -2.33
CA GLU A 110 18.95 15.28 -1.73
C GLU A 110 20.35 15.48 -2.36
N ARG A 111 20.43 15.61 -3.70
CA ARG A 111 21.69 15.85 -4.41
C ARG A 111 22.29 17.20 -4.07
N GLU A 112 21.46 18.25 -4.06
CA GLU A 112 21.86 19.61 -3.71
C GLU A 112 22.40 19.69 -2.27
N LEU A 113 21.65 19.11 -1.31
CA LEU A 113 22.05 19.10 0.10
C LEU A 113 23.33 18.29 0.32
N ARG A 114 23.51 17.17 -0.38
CA ARG A 114 24.75 16.40 -0.33
C ARG A 114 25.94 17.22 -0.84
N ALA A 115 25.78 17.95 -1.94
CA ALA A 115 26.83 18.82 -2.46
C ALA A 115 27.15 19.99 -1.51
N ALA A 116 26.12 20.64 -0.96
CA ALA A 116 26.27 21.73 0.01
C ALA A 116 26.98 21.26 1.28
N LEU A 117 26.62 20.07 1.80
CA LEU A 117 27.24 19.50 2.99
C LEU A 117 28.73 19.20 2.78
N LEU A 118 29.11 18.70 1.60
CA LEU A 118 30.52 18.48 1.24
C LEU A 118 31.30 19.81 1.17
N ALA A 119 30.69 20.86 0.63
CA ALA A 119 31.32 22.19 0.57
C ALA A 119 31.45 22.86 1.94
N ALA A 120 30.52 22.58 2.86
CA ALA A 120 30.49 23.12 4.22
C ALA A 120 31.24 22.26 5.26
N ALA A 121 32.09 21.32 4.84
CA ALA A 121 32.74 20.36 5.72
C ALA A 121 33.49 21.04 6.88
N GLY A 122 33.06 20.78 8.12
CA GLY A 122 33.63 21.36 9.34
C GLY A 122 33.17 22.77 9.69
N GLY A 123 32.26 23.35 8.90
CA GLY A 123 31.65 24.66 9.16
C GLY A 123 30.43 24.59 10.09
N PRO A 124 29.99 25.73 10.64
CA PRO A 124 28.86 25.80 11.58
C PRO A 124 27.52 25.32 10.97
N ASP A 125 27.38 25.35 9.64
CA ASP A 125 26.18 24.90 8.92
C ASP A 125 26.09 23.38 8.71
N ALA A 126 27.16 22.63 8.96
CA ALA A 126 27.23 21.21 8.59
C ALA A 126 26.15 20.37 9.29
N ALA A 127 25.85 20.65 10.56
CA ALA A 127 24.82 19.93 11.31
C ALA A 127 23.41 20.16 10.73
N ARG A 128 23.05 21.44 10.49
CA ARG A 128 21.76 21.80 9.88
C ARG A 128 21.59 21.17 8.51
N LEU A 129 22.63 21.20 7.67
CA LEU A 129 22.61 20.59 6.34
C LEU A 129 22.47 19.07 6.40
N ALA A 130 23.07 18.42 7.40
CA ALA A 130 22.92 16.98 7.62
C ALA A 130 21.48 16.61 8.01
N ASP A 131 20.84 17.41 8.87
CA ASP A 131 19.45 17.21 9.27
C ASP A 131 18.49 17.42 8.08
N GLU A 132 18.67 18.49 7.30
CA GLU A 132 17.89 18.71 6.07
C GLU A 132 18.07 17.57 5.07
N LEU A 133 19.29 17.03 4.94
CA LEU A 133 19.57 15.89 4.07
C LEU A 133 18.87 14.62 4.54
N ALA A 134 18.78 14.39 5.85
CA ALA A 134 18.04 13.27 6.41
C ALA A 134 16.54 13.36 6.06
N TRP A 135 15.94 14.56 6.19
CA TRP A 135 14.56 14.80 5.77
C TRP A 135 14.34 14.59 4.27
N ALA A 136 15.23 15.12 3.42
CA ALA A 136 15.11 14.94 1.97
C ALA A 136 15.19 13.45 1.56
N ARG A 137 16.01 12.65 2.26
CA ARG A 137 16.09 11.20 2.03
C ARG A 137 14.81 10.48 2.46
N ASP A 138 14.26 10.82 3.62
CA ASP A 138 12.99 10.24 4.09
C ASP A 138 11.86 10.55 3.10
N ASP A 139 11.75 11.81 2.67
CA ASP A 139 10.76 12.23 1.68
C ASP A 139 10.90 11.47 0.35
N HIS A 140 12.14 11.26 -0.11
CA HIS A 140 12.40 10.48 -1.33
C HIS A 140 12.00 8.99 -1.17
N VAL A 141 12.26 8.39 -0.01
CA VAL A 141 11.86 7.00 0.29
C VAL A 141 10.34 6.88 0.36
N ARG A 142 9.66 7.78 1.08
CA ARG A 142 8.20 7.77 1.27
C ARG A 142 7.45 8.02 -0.02
N SER A 143 7.81 9.06 -0.78
CA SER A 143 7.22 9.32 -2.10
C SER A 143 7.38 8.13 -3.05
N GLY A 144 8.53 7.45 -3.00
CA GLY A 144 8.76 6.21 -3.74
C GLY A 144 7.89 5.03 -3.28
N ALA A 145 7.71 4.84 -1.97
CA ALA A 145 6.83 3.81 -1.43
C ALA A 145 5.37 4.04 -1.82
N ARG A 146 4.90 5.28 -1.70
CA ARG A 146 3.54 5.70 -2.08
C ARG A 146 3.28 5.55 -3.56
N ALA A 147 4.24 5.92 -4.41
CA ALA A 147 4.12 5.72 -5.86
C ALA A 147 3.97 4.22 -6.21
N ARG A 148 4.75 3.34 -5.59
CA ARG A 148 4.63 1.88 -5.80
C ARG A 148 3.28 1.34 -5.34
N GLU A 149 2.79 1.80 -4.19
CA GLU A 149 1.47 1.41 -3.69
C GLU A 149 0.35 1.83 -4.65
N LEU A 150 0.37 3.09 -5.09
CA LEU A 150 -0.63 3.63 -6.02
C LEU A 150 -0.60 2.90 -7.38
N GLN A 151 0.60 2.63 -7.90
CA GLN A 151 0.75 1.83 -9.12
C GLN A 151 0.15 0.42 -8.94
N GLY A 152 0.47 -0.27 -7.86
CA GLY A 152 -0.08 -1.61 -7.58
C GLY A 152 -1.60 -1.61 -7.47
N ARG A 153 -2.20 -0.54 -6.93
CA ARG A 153 -3.66 -0.37 -6.87
C ARG A 153 -4.28 -0.16 -8.25
N LEU A 154 -3.66 0.65 -9.11
CA LEU A 154 -4.08 0.84 -10.50
C LEU A 154 -4.02 -0.49 -11.28
N ASP A 155 -2.93 -1.25 -11.13
CA ASP A 155 -2.74 -2.54 -11.79
C ASP A 155 -3.81 -3.56 -11.34
N ALA A 156 -4.16 -3.56 -10.05
CA ALA A 156 -5.22 -4.41 -9.51
C ALA A 156 -6.60 -4.05 -10.09
N LEU A 157 -6.91 -2.74 -10.22
CA LEU A 157 -8.15 -2.28 -10.85
C LEU A 157 -8.24 -2.66 -12.32
N ALA A 158 -7.13 -2.49 -13.07
CA ALA A 158 -7.05 -2.91 -14.47
C ALA A 158 -7.26 -4.43 -14.62
N SER A 159 -6.62 -5.22 -13.77
CA SER A 159 -6.77 -6.69 -13.76
C SER A 159 -8.21 -7.10 -13.46
N ALA A 160 -8.84 -6.50 -12.45
CA ALA A 160 -10.23 -6.78 -12.11
C ALA A 160 -11.21 -6.41 -13.24
N ALA A 161 -10.95 -5.32 -13.98
CA ALA A 161 -11.75 -4.94 -15.14
C ALA A 161 -11.65 -5.98 -16.27
N VAL A 162 -10.46 -6.51 -16.53
CA VAL A 162 -10.25 -7.59 -17.50
C VAL A 162 -10.99 -8.87 -17.07
N SER A 163 -10.85 -9.29 -15.81
CA SER A 163 -11.55 -10.48 -15.29
C SER A 163 -13.08 -10.37 -15.38
N ARG A 164 -13.64 -9.18 -15.14
CA ARG A 164 -15.09 -8.94 -15.30
C ARG A 164 -15.56 -9.00 -16.74
N ARG A 165 -14.71 -8.59 -17.70
CA ARG A 165 -15.01 -8.63 -19.14
C ARG A 165 -14.93 -10.05 -19.70
N PHE A 166 -14.13 -10.91 -19.10
CA PHE A 166 -13.96 -12.31 -19.51
C PHE A 166 -14.18 -13.28 -18.32
N PRO A 167 -15.41 -13.41 -17.81
CA PRO A 167 -15.73 -14.37 -16.77
C PRO A 167 -15.74 -15.77 -17.39
N GLY A 168 -14.59 -16.46 -17.40
CA GLY A 168 -14.50 -17.80 -18.01
C GLY A 168 -13.11 -18.32 -18.38
N GLY A 169 -12.01 -17.60 -18.08
CA GLY A 169 -10.64 -18.11 -18.31
C GLY A 169 -10.19 -19.20 -17.33
N GLY A 170 -11.12 -19.91 -16.69
CA GLY A 170 -10.80 -21.12 -15.94
C GLY A 170 -10.37 -22.17 -16.93
N THR A 171 -9.15 -22.67 -16.79
CA THR A 171 -8.67 -23.88 -17.44
C THR A 171 -9.71 -24.98 -17.29
N GLY A 172 -10.50 -25.20 -18.34
CA GLY A 172 -11.32 -26.41 -18.44
C GLY A 172 -10.36 -27.60 -18.40
N PRO A 173 -10.61 -28.61 -17.54
CA PRO A 173 -9.87 -29.84 -17.66
C PRO A 173 -10.22 -30.42 -19.02
N TYR A 174 -9.21 -30.71 -19.82
CA TYR A 174 -9.29 -31.64 -20.93
C TYR A 174 -9.79 -32.98 -20.38
N GLU A 175 -11.10 -33.16 -20.27
CA GLU A 175 -11.73 -34.47 -20.25
C GLU A 175 -11.48 -35.08 -21.63
N ARG A 176 -10.38 -35.83 -21.71
CA ARG A 176 -10.15 -36.80 -22.76
C ARG A 176 -11.18 -37.91 -22.51
N GLU A 177 -12.30 -37.86 -23.24
CA GLU A 177 -13.26 -38.96 -23.27
C GLU A 177 -12.55 -40.29 -23.62
N PRO A 178 -12.89 -41.39 -22.93
CA PRO A 178 -12.40 -42.72 -23.28
C PRO A 178 -13.09 -43.22 -24.56
N ASP A 179 -12.28 -43.63 -25.52
CA ASP A 179 -12.66 -44.32 -26.75
C ASP A 179 -13.41 -45.63 -26.41
N ALA A 180 -14.74 -45.58 -26.48
CA ALA A 180 -15.61 -46.75 -26.40
C ALA A 180 -15.67 -47.40 -27.79
N GLY A 181 -14.73 -48.30 -28.05
CA GLY A 181 -14.70 -49.14 -29.24
C GLY A 181 -16.00 -49.91 -29.45
N SER A 182 -16.61 -49.63 -30.60
CA SER A 182 -17.67 -50.37 -31.29
C SER A 182 -17.74 -51.88 -30.99
N ALA A 183 -18.91 -52.33 -30.50
CA ALA A 183 -19.31 -53.73 -30.57
C ALA A 183 -20.24 -53.95 -31.77
N PRO A 184 -19.99 -54.94 -32.65
CA PRO A 184 -21.01 -55.47 -33.54
C PRO A 184 -21.70 -56.68 -32.91
N ARG A 185 -23.04 -56.67 -32.99
CA ARG A 185 -23.91 -57.81 -32.70
C ARG A 185 -23.93 -58.74 -33.92
N THR A 186 -23.90 -60.06 -33.69
CA THR A 186 -24.75 -61.05 -34.40
C THR A 186 -24.78 -62.40 -33.67
N SER A 187 -25.98 -62.74 -33.19
CA SER A 187 -26.72 -64.02 -33.28
C SER A 187 -26.00 -65.35 -33.60
N GLY A 188 -26.25 -66.36 -32.76
CA GLY A 188 -26.05 -67.79 -33.08
C GLY A 188 -26.47 -68.77 -31.97
N THR A 189 -27.75 -69.15 -31.98
CA THR A 189 -28.44 -70.43 -31.60
C THR A 189 -28.00 -71.30 -30.40
N PRO A 190 -28.95 -71.80 -29.56
CA PRO A 190 -28.67 -72.73 -28.46
C PRO A 190 -28.83 -74.21 -28.86
N VAL A 191 -28.06 -75.11 -28.24
CA VAL A 191 -28.39 -76.54 -28.12
C VAL A 191 -28.08 -76.98 -26.68
N ALA A 192 -28.97 -77.83 -26.17
CA ALA A 192 -29.10 -78.37 -24.82
C ALA A 192 -27.88 -79.14 -24.29
#